data_AF-A0A659U8R6-F1
#
_entry.id   AF-A0A659U8R6-F1
#
_cell.length_a   1.000
_cell.length_b   1.000
_cell.length_c   1.000
_cell.angle_alpha   90.00
_cell.angle_beta   90.00
_cell.angle_gamma   90.00
#
_symmetry.space_group_name_H-M   'P 1'
#
loop_
_entity.id
_entity.type
_entity.pdbx_description
1 polymer ?
#
loop_
_entity_poly.entity_id
_entity_poly.type
_entity_poly.pdbx_seq_one_letter_code
_entity_poly.pdbx_strand_id
1 'polypeptide(L)' 'MSQDVPTLYEWAGGSEALNRLTQTFYAEVAKDPVVGPVFKHMSPD' A
#
# COMPACT_ATOMS: atom_id res chain seq x y z
N MET A 1 -13.85 -17.46 22.99
CA MET A 1 -13.12 -17.01 21.78
C MET A 1 -12.37 -15.76 22.20
N SER A 2 -11.04 -15.76 22.07
CA SER A 2 -10.15 -14.73 22.61
C SER A 2 -10.45 -13.37 21.97
N GLN A 3 -11.35 -12.61 22.59
CA GLN A 3 -11.62 -11.21 22.24
C GLN A 3 -10.51 -10.38 22.86
N ASP A 4 -9.63 -9.77 22.04
CA ASP A 4 -8.87 -8.53 22.33
C ASP A 4 -7.52 -8.43 21.61
N VAL A 5 -7.19 -9.31 20.65
CA VAL A 5 -6.08 -9.04 19.73
C VAL A 5 -6.67 -8.53 18.42
N PRO A 6 -6.51 -7.23 18.10
CA PRO A 6 -6.96 -6.74 16.82
C PRO A 6 -6.12 -7.35 15.69
N THR A 7 -6.74 -7.51 14.54
CA THR A 7 -6.11 -8.03 13.33
C THR A 7 -4.99 -7.11 12.87
N LEU A 8 -4.07 -7.63 12.04
CA LEU A 8 -3.05 -6.80 11.41
C LEU A 8 -3.66 -5.64 10.62
N TYR A 9 -4.81 -5.87 9.99
CA TYR A 9 -5.55 -4.84 9.26
C TYR A 9 -5.99 -3.71 10.19
N GLU A 10 -6.54 -4.04 11.36
CA GLU A 10 -6.93 -3.04 12.37
C GLU A 10 -5.70 -2.32 12.94
N TRP A 11 -4.61 -3.04 13.22
CA TRP A 11 -3.35 -2.43 13.66
C TRP A 11 -2.76 -1.49 12.61
N ALA A 12 -2.91 -1.83 11.33
CA ALA A 12 -2.45 -1.02 10.22
C ALA A 12 -3.34 0.22 9.97
N GLY A 13 -4.44 0.39 10.71
CA GLY A 13 -5.35 1.53 10.56
C GLY A 13 -6.44 1.34 9.49
N GLY A 14 -6.68 0.11 9.06
CA GLY A 14 -7.73 -0.25 8.13
C GLY A 14 -7.53 0.27 6.70
N SER A 15 -8.59 0.21 5.89
CA SER A 15 -8.54 0.52 4.45
C SER A 15 -8.06 1.93 4.16
N GLU A 16 -8.46 2.92 4.97
CA GLU A 16 -8.11 4.32 4.70
C GLU A 16 -6.58 4.52 4.84
N ALA A 17 -5.97 3.94 5.87
CA ALA A 17 -4.52 3.98 6.05
C ALA A 17 -3.78 3.19 4.97
N LEU A 18 -4.28 2.00 4.61
CA LEU A 18 -3.68 1.18 3.55
C LEU A 18 -3.79 1.84 2.17
N ASN A 19 -4.87 2.55 1.88
CA ASN A 19 -5.02 3.32 0.63
C ASN A 19 -4.02 4.48 0.56
N ARG A 20 -3.80 5.21 1.65
CA ARG A 20 -2.76 6.25 1.69
C ARG A 20 -1.35 5.66 1.55
N LEU A 21 -1.12 4.50 2.15
CA LEU A 21 0.14 3.77 2.04
C LEU A 21 0.42 3.38 0.58
N THR A 22 -0.55 2.78 -0.12
CA THR A 22 -0.37 2.35 -1.51
C THR A 22 -0.21 3.54 -2.46
N GLN A 23 -0.95 4.62 -2.26
CA GLN A 23 -0.76 5.87 -3.01
C GLN A 23 0.67 6.41 -2.88
N THR A 24 1.19 6.47 -1.65
CA THR A 24 2.56 6.94 -1.40
C THR A 24 3.59 5.98 -1.98
N PHE A 25 3.39 4.67 -1.81
CA PHE A 25 4.26 3.64 -2.33
C PHE A 25 4.41 3.75 -3.86
N TYR A 26 3.30 3.82 -4.59
CA TYR A 26 3.36 3.92 -6.06
C TYR A 26 3.92 5.26 -6.54
N ALA A 27 3.71 6.34 -5.79
CA ALA A 27 4.35 7.63 -6.08
C ALA A 27 5.89 7.55 -5.98
N GLU A 28 6.43 6.77 -5.05
CA GLU A 28 7.88 6.55 -4.92
C GLU A 28 8.40 5.50 -5.91
N VAL A 29 7.69 4.40 -6.11
CA VAL A 29 8.04 3.36 -7.11
C VAL A 29 8.19 3.95 -8.50
N ALA A 30 7.31 4.88 -8.89
CA ALA A 30 7.39 5.54 -10.19
C ALA A 30 8.70 6.33 -10.41
N LYS A 31 9.37 6.75 -9.33
CA LYS A 31 10.64 7.50 -9.38
C LYS A 31 11.86 6.59 -9.32
N ASP A 32 11.70 5.34 -8.90
CA ASP A 32 12.82 4.42 -8.72
C ASP A 32 13.35 3.93 -10.07
N PRO A 33 14.68 4.00 -10.31
CA PRO A 33 15.27 3.68 -11.61
C PRO A 33 15.23 2.18 -11.96
N VAL A 34 15.06 1.29 -10.97
CA VAL A 34 15.04 -0.16 -11.17
C VAL A 34 13.62 -0.66 -11.27
N VAL A 35 12.76 -0.31 -10.30
CA VAL A 35 11.39 -0.83 -10.27
C VAL A 35 10.42 0.02 -11.10
N GLY A 36 10.63 1.33 -11.21
CA GLY A 36 9.75 2.24 -11.98
C GLY A 36 9.48 1.79 -13.42
N PRO A 37 10.49 1.36 -14.21
CA PRO A 37 10.27 0.84 -15.56
C PRO A 37 9.32 -0.36 -15.65
N VAL A 38 9.30 -1.20 -14.61
CA VAL A 38 8.40 -2.38 -14.56
C VAL A 38 6.95 -1.95 -14.39
N PHE A 39 6.71 -0.92 -13.58
CA PHE A 39 5.36 -0.43 -13.26
C PHE A 39 4.87 0.68 -14.20
N LYS A 40 5.70 1.14 -15.15
CA LYS A 40 5.41 2.25 -16.07
C LYS A 40 4.13 2.09 -16.89
N HIS A 41 3.70 0.85 -17.13
CA HIS A 41 2.50 0.53 -17.92
C HIS A 41 1.35 -0.03 -17.09
N MET A 42 1.49 -0.04 -15.76
CA MET A 42 0.39 -0.45 -14.89
C MET A 42 -0.74 0.58 -15.03
N SER A 43 -1.96 0.09 -15.25
CA SER A 43 -3.14 0.95 -15.26
C SER A 43 -3.29 1.59 -13.88
N PRO A 44 -3.69 2.88 -13.78
CA PRO A 44 -3.94 3.52 -12.49
C PRO A 44 -5.18 2.97 -11.75
N ASP A 45 -5.86 1.96 -12.31
CA ASP A 45 -7.09 1.33 -11.81
C ASP A 45 -6.83 -0.10 -11.30
#